data_AF-A0A3B1E2V5-F1
#
_entry.id   AF-A0A3B1E2V5-F1
#
_cell.length_a   1.000
_cell.length_b   1.000
_cell.length_c   1.000
_cell.angle_alpha   90.00
_cell.angle_beta   90.00
_cell.angle_gamma   90.00
#
_symmetry.space_group_name_H-M   'P 1'
#
loop_
_entity.id
_entity.type
_entity.pdbx_description
1 polymer ?
#
loop_
_entity_poly.entity_id
_entity_poly.type
_entity_poly.pdbx_seq_one_letter_code
_entity_poly.pdbx_strand_id
1 'polypeptide(L)'
;MGQRHLLWKIGFYCYLQKNGVPIDISLAGLPFEEKVIQRTVLFEFEKGCYLNVCSAEDLVVLKVFANRSRDWMDVEGIITRQEGKLDSAYIVEQVIPLAEVKGSPEIVEKLKILFSSF
;
A
#
# COMPACT_ATOMS: atom_id res chain seq x y z
N MET A 1 -6.99 8.95 -31.76
CA MET A 1 -7.89 8.97 -30.59
C MET A 1 -8.01 7.53 -30.09
N GLY A 2 -7.14 6.99 -29.23
CA GLY A 2 -6.49 7.58 -28.07
C GLY A 2 -6.90 6.89 -26.76
N GLN A 3 -7.50 5.69 -26.79
CA GLN A 3 -7.69 4.87 -25.58
C GLN A 3 -6.34 4.26 -25.18
N ARG A 4 -5.63 4.93 -24.27
CA ARG A 4 -4.47 4.34 -23.59
C ARG A 4 -4.97 3.65 -22.34
N HIS A 5 -5.07 2.32 -22.43
CA HIS A 5 -5.05 1.41 -21.30
C HIS A 5 -3.97 1.83 -20.29
N LEU A 6 -4.37 2.39 -19.15
CA LEU A 6 -3.55 2.50 -17.94
C LEU A 6 -3.53 1.16 -17.19
N LEU A 7 -3.42 0.05 -17.94
CA LEU A 7 -3.16 -1.27 -17.39
C LEU A 7 -1.67 -1.32 -17.06
N TRP A 8 -1.39 -1.20 -15.76
CA TRP A 8 -0.18 -1.65 -15.05
C TRP A 8 0.81 -2.44 -15.93
N LYS A 9 1.74 -1.73 -16.55
CA LYS A 9 3.00 -2.31 -17.05
C LYS A 9 4.14 -1.86 -16.13
N ILE A 10 4.01 -2.16 -14.84
CA ILE A 10 5.20 -2.29 -14.00
C ILE A 10 5.70 -3.70 -14.29
N GLY A 11 6.83 -3.80 -15.00
CA GLY A 11 7.46 -5.09 -15.25
C GLY A 11 7.88 -5.71 -13.92
N PHE A 12 7.25 -6.80 -13.52
CA PHE A 12 7.77 -7.67 -12.47
C PHE A 12 9.03 -8.33 -13.00
N TYR A 13 10.18 -7.75 -12.70
CA TYR A 13 11.46 -8.43 -12.92
C TYR A 13 11.70 -9.34 -11.72
N CYS A 14 11.37 -10.62 -11.87
CA CYS A 14 11.71 -11.63 -10.89
C CYS A 14 13.22 -11.89 -10.97
N TYR A 15 13.99 -11.17 -10.15
CA TYR A 15 15.40 -11.50 -9.97
C TYR A 15 15.49 -12.62 -8.94
N LEU A 16 16.07 -13.75 -9.34
CA LEU A 16 16.51 -14.77 -8.39
C LEU A 16 17.81 -14.27 -7.77
N GLN A 17 17.78 -13.92 -6.47
CA GLN A 17 19.01 -13.83 -5.69
C GLN A 17 19.72 -15.20 -5.76
N LYS A 18 21.05 -15.25 -5.56
CA LYS A 18 21.87 -16.48 -5.60
C LYS A 18 21.31 -17.66 -4.78
N ASN A 19 20.43 -17.40 -3.82
CA ASN A 19 19.82 -18.38 -2.92
C ASN A 19 18.36 -18.74 -3.28
N GLY A 20 17.83 -18.27 -4.42
CA GLY A 20 16.49 -18.59 -4.90
C GLY A 20 15.33 -17.79 -4.28
N VAL A 21 15.63 -16.71 -3.55
CA VAL A 21 14.58 -15.82 -2.99
C VAL A 21 14.05 -14.92 -4.12
N PRO A 22 12.73 -14.93 -4.40
CA PRO A 22 12.14 -14.04 -5.39
C PRO A 22 12.13 -12.60 -4.85
N ILE A 23 12.53 -11.65 -5.70
CA ILE A 23 12.48 -10.23 -5.42
C ILE A 23 11.55 -9.58 -6.43
N ASP A 24 10.54 -8.87 -5.93
CA ASP A 24 9.67 -8.00 -6.73
C ASP A 24 10.19 -6.57 -6.67
N ILE A 25 10.36 -5.95 -7.83
CA ILE A 25 10.77 -4.55 -7.96
C ILE A 25 9.65 -3.80 -8.68
N SER A 26 9.14 -2.76 -8.03
CA SER A 26 8.15 -1.85 -8.61
C SER A 26 8.75 -0.45 -8.75
N LEU A 27 8.43 0.23 -9.85
CA LEU A 27 8.81 1.62 -10.06
C LEU A 27 7.66 2.53 -9.65
N ALA A 28 7.93 3.44 -8.72
CA ALA A 28 6.98 4.46 -8.30
C ALA A 28 6.68 5.43 -9.46
N GLY A 29 5.41 5.74 -9.67
CA GLY A 29 4.93 6.69 -10.68
C GLY A 29 3.79 7.58 -10.21
N LEU A 30 3.23 7.34 -9.02
CA LEU A 30 2.16 8.14 -8.44
C LEU A 30 2.71 9.11 -7.38
N PRO A 31 2.14 10.32 -7.23
CA PRO A 31 2.53 11.26 -6.18
C PRO A 31 2.46 10.66 -4.76
N PHE A 32 1.51 9.74 -4.53
CA PHE A 32 1.42 9.01 -3.26
C PHE A 32 2.65 8.13 -3.02
N GLU A 33 3.14 7.40 -4.04
CA GLU A 33 4.29 6.50 -3.88
C GLU A 33 5.58 7.25 -3.54
N GLU A 34 5.73 8.49 -4.03
CA GLU A 34 6.82 9.37 -3.60
C GLU A 34 6.72 9.70 -2.09
N LYS A 35 5.52 9.99 -1.59
CA LYS A 35 5.31 10.20 -0.14
C LYS A 35 5.64 8.96 0.66
N VAL A 36 5.30 7.76 0.18
CA VAL A 36 5.65 6.50 0.85
C VAL A 36 7.17 6.37 1.02
N ILE A 37 7.94 6.70 -0.03
CA ILE A 37 9.41 6.66 0.02
C ILE A 37 9.96 7.71 1.01
N GLN A 38 9.39 8.92 1.03
CA GLN A 38 9.82 9.98 1.95
C GLN A 38 9.48 9.67 3.41
N ARG A 39 8.42 8.89 3.65
CA ARG A 39 7.90 8.53 4.98
C ARG A 39 8.34 7.13 5.43
N THR A 40 9.35 6.54 4.80
CA THR A 40 9.83 5.23 5.25
C THR A 40 10.30 5.29 6.68
N VAL A 41 9.99 4.24 7.44
CA VAL A 41 10.48 4.04 8.79
C VAL A 41 11.61 3.01 8.76
N LEU A 42 12.65 3.25 9.56
CA LEU A 42 13.74 2.29 9.71
C LEU A 42 13.29 1.19 10.69
N PHE A 43 13.25 -0.06 10.22
CA PHE A 43 12.83 -1.21 11.01
C PHE A 43 13.97 -2.21 11.17
N GLU A 44 14.23 -2.64 12.41
CA GLU A 44 15.22 -3.67 12.72
C GLU A 44 14.59 -5.06 12.56
N PHE A 45 14.97 -5.77 11.51
CA PHE A 45 14.46 -7.11 11.22
C PHE A 45 15.17 -8.19 12.05
N GLU A 46 16.48 -8.00 12.23
CA GLU A 46 17.38 -8.84 13.01
C GLU A 46 18.41 -7.93 13.66
N LYS A 47 19.09 -8.40 14.71
CA LYS A 47 20.07 -7.59 15.44
C LYS A 47 21.12 -6.97 14.50
N GLY A 48 21.12 -5.65 14.37
CA GLY A 48 22.03 -4.90 13.48
C GLY A 48 21.63 -4.89 11.99
N CYS A 49 20.48 -5.44 11.62
CA CYS A 49 19.95 -5.47 10.26
C CYS A 49 18.70 -4.57 10.16
N TYR A 50 18.87 -3.43 9.51
CA TYR A 50 17.81 -2.42 9.37
C TYR A 50 17.39 -2.28 7.91
N LEU A 51 16.08 -2.21 7.67
CA LEU A 51 15.53 -1.89 6.36
C LEU A 51 14.58 -0.70 6.48
N ASN A 52 14.58 0.13 5.44
CA ASN A 52 13.53 1.14 5.25
C ASN A 52 12.27 0.43 4.77
N VAL A 53 11.19 0.55 5.55
CA VAL A 53 9.87 0.01 5.21
C VAL A 53 8.85 1.15 5.18
N CYS A 54 7.75 0.97 4.46
CA CYS A 54 6.64 1.93 4.53
C CYS A 54 6.03 1.94 5.94
N SER A 55 5.42 3.06 6.31
CA SER A 55 4.62 3.14 7.55
C SER A 55 3.42 2.19 7.51
N ALA A 56 2.80 1.93 8.67
CA ALA A 56 1.61 1.09 8.73
C ALA A 56 0.43 1.73 8.00
N GLU A 57 0.29 3.06 8.10
CA GLU A 57 -0.70 3.86 7.38
C GLU A 57 -0.50 3.72 5.87
N ASP A 58 0.72 3.93 5.39
CA ASP A 58 1.03 3.86 3.96
C ASP A 58 0.85 2.43 3.42
N LEU A 59 1.16 1.40 4.23
CA LEU A 59 0.88 0.01 3.88
C LEU A 59 -0.63 -0.26 3.72
N VAL A 60 -1.47 0.31 4.59
CA VAL A 60 -2.93 0.23 4.45
C VAL A 60 -3.38 0.88 3.15
N VAL A 61 -2.90 2.09 2.83
CA VAL A 61 -3.25 2.78 1.58
C VAL A 61 -2.88 1.93 0.35
N LEU A 62 -1.67 1.38 0.31
CA LEU A 62 -1.21 0.51 -0.79
C LEU A 62 -2.08 -0.76 -0.93
N LYS A 63 -2.45 -1.39 0.18
CA LYS A 63 -3.32 -2.57 0.22
C LYS A 63 -4.73 -2.26 -0.28
N VAL A 64 -5.32 -1.17 0.20
CA VAL A 64 -6.66 -0.71 -0.22
C VAL A 64 -6.64 -0.37 -1.72
N PHE A 65 -5.60 0.32 -2.19
CA PHE A 65 -5.45 0.66 -3.60
C PHE A 65 -5.29 -0.59 -4.48
N ALA A 66 -4.64 -1.66 -4.02
CA ALA A 66 -4.58 -2.93 -4.73
C ALA A 66 -5.97 -3.58 -4.88
N ASN A 67 -6.81 -3.48 -3.85
CA ASN A 67 -8.23 -3.92 -3.83
C ASN A 67 -8.45 -5.40 -4.21
N ARG A 68 -7.57 -6.33 -3.81
CA ARG A 68 -7.84 -7.77 -3.92
C ARG A 68 -8.43 -8.29 -2.62
N SER A 69 -9.21 -9.37 -2.65
CA SER A 69 -9.85 -9.93 -1.45
C SER A 69 -8.86 -10.22 -0.31
N ARG A 70 -7.65 -10.67 -0.62
CA ARG A 70 -6.60 -10.91 0.38
C ARG A 70 -6.06 -9.63 1.02
N ASP A 71 -5.94 -8.55 0.25
CA ASP A 71 -5.41 -7.29 0.76
C ASP A 71 -6.35 -6.66 1.81
N TRP A 72 -7.67 -6.90 1.73
CA TRP A 72 -8.62 -6.45 2.75
C TRP A 72 -8.45 -7.18 4.09
N MET A 73 -8.18 -8.50 4.06
CA MET A 73 -7.86 -9.24 5.29
C MET A 73 -6.56 -8.75 5.92
N ASP A 74 -5.57 -8.37 5.11
CA ASP A 74 -4.32 -7.78 5.61
C ASP A 74 -4.59 -6.41 6.25
N VAL A 75 -5.44 -5.56 5.65
CA VAL A 75 -5.82 -4.25 6.20
C VAL A 75 -6.51 -4.41 7.56
N GLU A 76 -7.49 -5.31 7.68
CA GLU A 76 -8.13 -5.67 8.94
C GLU A 76 -7.11 -6.09 10.00
N GLY A 77 -6.17 -6.94 9.62
CA GLY A 77 -5.09 -7.41 10.48
C GLY A 77 -4.15 -6.30 10.95
N ILE A 78 -3.88 -5.30 10.11
CA ILE A 78 -3.06 -4.14 10.46
C ILE A 78 -3.82 -3.23 11.43
N ILE A 79 -5.07 -2.87 11.11
CA ILE A 79 -5.91 -1.99 11.96
C ILE A 79 -6.03 -2.59 13.36
N THR A 80 -6.33 -3.89 13.45
CA THR A 80 -6.46 -4.60 14.73
C THR A 80 -5.18 -4.54 15.56
N ARG A 81 -4.01 -4.78 14.93
CA ARG A 81 -2.70 -4.80 15.63
C ARG A 81 -2.20 -3.42 16.03
N GLN A 82 -2.63 -2.38 15.33
CA GLN A 82 -2.23 -1.01 15.64
C GLN A 82 -3.05 -0.39 16.76
N GLU A 83 -4.15 -1.03 17.19
CA GLU A 83 -4.92 -0.64 18.39
C GLU A 83 -5.30 0.85 18.41
N GLY A 84 -5.81 1.35 17.28
CA GLY A 84 -6.26 2.75 17.15
C GLY A 84 -5.14 3.79 17.00
N LYS A 85 -3.88 3.38 16.85
CA LYS A 85 -2.75 4.30 16.64
C LYS A 85 -2.64 4.85 15.21
N LEU A 86 -3.36 4.24 14.26
CA LEU A 86 -3.35 4.67 12.87
C LEU A 86 -4.06 6.01 12.71
N ASP A 87 -3.46 6.90 11.92
CA ASP A 87 -4.12 8.12 11.45
C ASP A 87 -5.11 7.77 10.32
N SER A 88 -6.35 7.47 10.69
CA SER A 88 -7.41 7.12 9.73
C SER A 88 -7.76 8.27 8.78
N ALA A 89 -7.60 9.53 9.22
CA ALA A 89 -7.85 10.70 8.39
C ALA A 89 -6.82 10.78 7.26
N TYR A 90 -5.53 10.62 7.59
CA TYR A 90 -4.45 10.54 6.60
C TYR A 90 -4.69 9.41 5.59
N ILE A 91 -5.01 8.20 6.08
CA ILE A 91 -5.22 7.04 5.20
C ILE A 91 -6.36 7.32 4.21
N VAL A 92 -7.50 7.82 4.70
CA VAL A 92 -8.65 8.14 3.83
C VAL A 92 -8.29 9.25 2.84
N GLU A 93 -7.60 10.31 3.28
CA GLU A 93 -7.14 11.41 2.42
C GLU A 93 -6.27 10.90 1.27
N GLN A 94 -5.34 9.97 1.52
CA GLN A 94 -4.48 9.43 0.47
C GLN A 94 -5.20 8.43 -0.45
N VAL A 95 -6.21 7.69 0.04
CA VAL A 95 -6.96 6.72 -0.78
C VAL A 95 -7.89 7.40 -1.78
N ILE A 96 -8.49 8.55 -1.44
CA ILE A 96 -9.42 9.28 -2.33
C ILE A 96 -8.86 9.51 -3.75
N PRO A 97 -7.72 10.18 -3.95
CA PRO A 97 -7.20 10.44 -5.30
C PRO A 97 -6.80 9.15 -6.03
N LEU A 98 -6.37 8.12 -5.29
CA LEU A 98 -6.02 6.82 -5.86
C LEU A 98 -7.27 6.07 -6.37
N ALA A 99 -8.36 6.13 -5.60
CA ALA A 99 -9.65 5.53 -5.95
C ALA A 99 -10.24 6.18 -7.21
N GLU A 100 -10.13 7.50 -7.33
CA GLU A 100 -10.55 8.25 -8.52
C GLU A 100 -9.77 7.82 -9.76
N VAL A 101 -8.43 7.78 -9.68
CA VAL A 101 -7.57 7.35 -10.79
C VAL A 101 -7.85 5.90 -11.20
N LYS A 102 -8.17 5.04 -10.24
CA LYS A 102 -8.52 3.64 -10.49
C LYS A 102 -9.92 3.46 -11.09
N GLY A 103 -10.82 4.42 -10.91
CA GLY A 103 -12.23 4.28 -11.23
C GLY A 103 -12.98 3.37 -10.25
N SER A 104 -12.53 3.30 -8.99
CA SER A 104 -13.11 2.47 -7.93
C SER A 104 -13.40 3.30 -6.67
N PRO A 105 -14.24 4.36 -6.73
CA PRO A 105 -14.53 5.23 -5.59
C PRO A 105 -15.16 4.49 -4.40
N GLU A 106 -15.81 3.35 -4.63
CA GLU A 106 -16.44 2.51 -3.60
C GLU A 106 -15.45 1.97 -2.56
N ILE A 107 -14.15 1.88 -2.88
CA ILE A 107 -13.14 1.41 -1.92
C ILE A 107 -12.96 2.38 -0.76
N VAL A 108 -13.21 3.67 -0.97
CA VAL A 108 -13.14 4.71 0.07
C VAL A 108 -14.25 4.48 1.09
N GLU A 109 -15.47 4.19 0.63
CA GLU A 109 -16.60 3.94 1.51
C GLU A 109 -16.40 2.64 2.31
N LYS A 110 -15.95 1.57 1.65
CA LYS A 110 -15.60 0.32 2.33
C LYS A 110 -14.55 0.53 3.42
N LEU A 111 -13.52 1.35 3.14
CA LEU A 111 -12.49 1.67 4.11
C LEU A 111 -13.04 2.44 5.32
N LYS A 112 -13.93 3.41 5.10
CA LYS A 112 -14.57 4.18 6.19
C LYS A 112 -15.42 3.28 7.09
N ILE A 113 -16.22 2.40 6.49
CA ILE A 113 -17.04 1.41 7.23
C ILE A 113 -16.11 0.51 8.07
N LEU A 114 -15.00 0.08 7.49
CA LEU A 114 -14.03 -0.76 8.19
C LEU A 114 -13.45 -0.06 9.41
N PHE A 115 -12.97 1.18 9.28
CA PHE A 115 -12.47 1.95 10.43
C PHE A 115 -13.53 2.22 11.50
N SER A 116 -14.81 2.29 11.13
CA SER A 116 -15.91 2.49 12.10
C SER A 116 -16.22 1.22 12.91
N SER A 117 -15.62 0.09 12.55
CA SER A 117 -15.82 -1.20 13.21
C SER A 117 -14.76 -1.51 14.30
N PHE A 118 -13.80 -0.59 14.51
CA PHE A 118 -12.72 -0.70 15.50
C PHE A 118 -12.67 0.57 16.35
#